data_AF-A0A3B8P7I8-F1
#
_entry.id   AF-A0A3B8P7I8-F1
#
_cell.length_a   1.000
_cell.length_b   1.000
_cell.length_c   1.000
_cell.angle_alpha   90.00
_cell.angle_beta   90.00
_cell.angle_gamma   90.00
#
_symmetry.space_group_name_H-M   'P 1'
#
loop_
_entity.id
_entity.type
_entity.pdbx_description
1 polymer ?
#
loop_
_entity_poly.entity_id
_entity_poly.type
_entity_poly.pdbx_seq_one_letter_code
_entity_poly.pdbx_strand_id
1 'polypeptide(L)' 'MPTEQFGLDPGSMDLLEREARKRGITPEALAAELIDRELASRTKPRNARGTVTPFQRKA' A
#
# COMPACT_ATOMS: atom_id res chain seq x y z
N MET A 1 6.93 -14.37 15.80
CA MET A 1 5.84 -14.13 14.82
C MET A 1 5.94 -15.19 13.75
N PRO A 2 4.87 -15.96 13.43
CA PRO A 2 4.90 -16.83 12.27
C PRO A 2 4.91 -15.94 11.02
N THR A 3 5.92 -16.10 10.17
CA THR A 3 5.92 -15.52 8.82
C THR A 3 5.06 -16.41 7.94
N GLU A 4 3.81 -16.04 7.76
CA GLU A 4 2.95 -16.68 6.76
C GLU A 4 3.55 -16.46 5.36
N GLN A 5 3.72 -17.55 4.60
CA GLN A 5 4.13 -17.47 3.20
C GLN A 5 2.91 -17.10 2.36
N PHE A 6 2.70 -15.80 2.16
CA PHE A 6 1.75 -15.31 1.17
C PHE A 6 2.42 -15.30 -0.22
N GLY A 7 2.11 -16.32 -1.02
CA GLY A 7 2.40 -16.33 -2.45
C GLY A 7 1.27 -15.68 -3.24
N LEU A 8 1.60 -15.01 -4.35
CA LEU A 8 0.60 -14.60 -5.32
C LEU A 8 0.02 -15.83 -6.04
N ASP A 9 -1.25 -15.77 -6.41
CA ASP A 9 -1.79 -16.76 -7.33
C ASP A 9 -1.07 -16.67 -8.70
N PRO A 10 -1.03 -17.76 -9.47
CA PRO A 10 -0.28 -17.80 -10.73
C PRO A 10 -0.67 -16.69 -11.72
N GLY A 11 -1.96 -16.35 -11.81
CA GLY A 11 -2.43 -15.31 -12.75
C GLY A 11 -1.98 -13.91 -12.34
N SER A 12 -2.02 -13.61 -11.04
CA SER A 12 -1.49 -12.35 -10.51
C SER A 12 0.03 -12.23 -10.70
N MET A 13 0.77 -13.34 -10.56
CA MET A 13 2.21 -13.36 -10.79
C MET A 13 2.55 -13.08 -12.26
N ASP A 14 1.86 -13.71 -13.21
CA ASP A 14 2.06 -13.48 -14.65
C ASP A 14 1.83 -12.00 -15.04
N LEU A 15 0.82 -11.37 -14.45
CA LEU A 15 0.54 -9.95 -14.66
C LEU A 15 1.67 -9.05 -14.13
N LEU A 16 2.19 -9.36 -12.95
CA LEU A 16 3.31 -8.65 -12.34
C LEU A 16 4.57 -8.75 -13.22
N GLU A 17 4.92 -9.96 -13.67
CA GLU A 17 6.08 -10.18 -14.54
C GLU A 17 5.96 -9.44 -15.88
N ARG A 18 4.76 -9.49 -16.49
CA ARG A 18 4.50 -8.81 -17.76
C ARG A 18 4.69 -7.30 -17.60
N GLU A 19 4.18 -6.73 -16.51
CA GLU A 19 4.27 -5.29 -16.26
C GLU A 19 5.69 -4.87 -15.89
N ALA A 20 6.41 -5.67 -15.10
CA ALA A 20 7.82 -5.46 -14.78
C ALA A 20 8.69 -5.47 -16.05
N ARG A 21 8.44 -6.44 -16.94
CA ARG A 21 9.13 -6.53 -18.24
C ARG A 21 8.89 -5.29 -19.11
N LYS A 22 7.66 -4.76 -19.16
CA LYS A 22 7.38 -3.52 -19.91
C LYS A 22 8.17 -2.32 -19.39
N ARG A 23 8.44 -2.29 -18.09
CA ARG A 23 9.17 -1.21 -17.40
C ARG A 23 10.68 -1.44 -17.33
N GLY A 24 11.16 -2.62 -17.73
CA GLY A 24 12.58 -2.97 -17.68
C GLY A 24 13.12 -3.19 -16.27
N ILE A 25 12.26 -3.53 -15.30
CA ILE A 25 12.62 -3.80 -13.91
C ILE A 25 12.27 -5.24 -13.53
N THR A 26 12.77 -5.72 -12.39
CA THR A 26 12.43 -7.07 -11.91
C THR A 26 11.02 -7.09 -11.30
N PRO A 27 10.33 -8.24 -11.30
CA PRO A 27 9.01 -8.38 -10.67
C PRO A 27 9.03 -8.02 -9.17
N GLU A 28 10.12 -8.35 -8.46
CA GLU A 28 10.29 -8.04 -7.04
C GLU A 28 10.43 -6.54 -6.81
N ALA A 29 11.20 -5.84 -7.67
CA ALA A 29 11.33 -4.39 -7.60
C ALA A 29 9.99 -3.70 -7.86
N LEU A 30 9.23 -4.16 -8.86
CA LEU A 30 7.89 -3.65 -9.12
C LEU A 30 6.94 -3.93 -7.95
N ALA A 31 6.99 -5.12 -7.35
CA ALA A 31 6.18 -5.45 -6.18
C ALA A 31 6.48 -4.52 -5.01
N ALA A 32 7.76 -4.27 -4.72
CA ALA A 32 8.19 -3.35 -3.67
C ALA A 32 7.64 -1.93 -3.91
N GLU A 33 7.77 -1.40 -5.13
CA GLU A 33 7.22 -0.08 -5.47
C GLU A 33 5.70 0.01 -5.30
N LEU A 34 4.97 -1.05 -5.67
CA LEU A 34 3.52 -1.10 -5.53
C LEU A 34 3.10 -1.14 -4.05
N ILE A 35 3.82 -1.91 -3.23
CA ILE A 35 3.60 -1.98 -1.79
C ILE A 35 3.85 -0.61 -1.15
N ASP A 36 4.97 0.04 -1.47
CA ASP A 36 5.31 1.36 -0.94
C ASP A 36 4.26 2.41 -1.32
N ARG A 37 3.79 2.38 -2.57
CA ARG A 37 2.71 3.27 -3.04
C ARG A 37 1.41 3.04 -2.27
N GLU A 38 1.02 1.79 -2.06
CA GLU A 38 -0.21 1.46 -1.33
C GLU A 38 -0.09 1.82 0.15
N LEU A 39 1.05 1.57 0.77
CA LEU A 39 1.34 2.01 2.14
C LEU A 39 1.25 3.52 2.27
N ALA A 40 1.89 4.27 1.36
CA ALA A 40 1.80 5.72 1.35
C ALA A 40 0.35 6.19 1.18
N SER A 41 -0.42 5.57 0.28
CA SER A 41 -1.84 5.89 0.06
C SER A 41 -2.68 5.68 1.33
N ARG A 42 -2.47 4.57 2.05
CA ARG A 42 -3.21 4.23 3.26
C ARG A 42 -2.79 5.02 4.49
N THR A 43 -1.51 5.32 4.62
CA THR A 43 -0.93 5.96 5.82
C THR A 43 -0.86 7.48 5.69
N LYS A 44 -1.03 8.04 4.49
CA LYS A 44 -1.04 9.49 4.29
C LYS A 44 -2.10 10.13 5.20
N PRO A 45 -1.71 11.11 6.04
CA PRO A 45 -2.66 11.86 6.86
C PRO A 45 -3.75 12.46 5.98
N ARG A 46 -5.01 12.07 6.24
CA ARG A 46 -6.17 12.68 5.59
C ARG A 46 -6.69 13.77 6.51
N ASN A 47 -7.00 14.94 5.95
CA ASN A 47 -7.75 15.96 6.67
C ASN A 47 -9.05 15.32 7.17
N ALA A 48 -9.29 15.40 8.48
CA ALA A 48 -10.53 14.93 9.07
C ALA A 48 -11.69 15.65 8.38
N ARG A 49 -12.61 14.89 7.77
CA ARG A 49 -13.88 15.44 7.29
C ARG A 49 -14.80 15.55 8.51
N GLY A 50 -14.78 16.70 9.18
CA GLY A 50 -15.65 16.94 10.33
C GLY A 50 -15.20 18.15 11.15
N THR A 51 -16.15 18.75 11.85
CA THR A 51 -15.86 19.81 12.82
C THR A 51 -15.15 19.18 14.01
N VAL A 52 -13.89 19.55 14.26
CA VAL A 52 -13.20 19.19 15.50
C VAL A 52 -13.83 20.00 16.63
N THR A 53 -14.64 19.36 17.46
CA THR A 53 -15.20 19.99 18.67
C THR A 53 -14.09 20.13 19.72
N PRO A 54 -13.70 21.36 20.11
CA PRO A 54 -12.73 21.55 21.17
C PRO A 54 -13.33 21.11 22.51
N PHE A 55 -12.49 20.56 23.39
CA PHE A 55 -12.89 20.32 24.77
C PHE A 55 -13.11 21.66 25.47
N GLN A 56 -14.35 21.95 25.86
CA GLN A 56 -14.63 23.11 26.70
C GLN A 56 -14.40 22.75 28.18
N ARG A 57 -13.54 23.53 28.85
CA ARG A 57 -13.43 23.47 30.30
C ARG A 57 -14.71 24.07 30.88
N LYS A 58 -15.44 23.31 31.71
CA LYS A 58 -16.58 23.85 32.47
C LYS A 58 -16.09 25.00 33.34
N ALA A 59 -16.74 26.16 33.23
CA ALA A 59 -16.59 27.29 34.14
C ALA A 59 -17.30 27.01 35.47
#